data_AF-A0A954VH34-F1
#
_entry.id   AF-A0A954VH34-F1
#
_cell.length_a   1.000
_cell.length_b   1.000
_cell.length_c   1.000
_cell.angle_alpha   90.00
_cell.angle_beta   90.00
_cell.angle_gamma   90.00
#
_symmetry.space_group_name_H-M   'P 1'
#
loop_
_entity.id
_entity.type
_entity.pdbx_description
1 polymer ?
#
loop_
_entity_poly.entity_id
_entity_poly.type
_entity_poly.pdbx_seq_one_letter_code
_entity_poly.pdbx_strand_id
1 'polypeptide(L)' 'MQLNVPSELEPFIDQEFSTGRYSTREEVVVYALAWFRNERQQSLEGITDGLSDLDAGNIEPLSDVIAELRSSLPKDDE' A
#
# COMPACT_ATOMS: atom_id res chain seq x y z
N MET A 1 -14.20 5.27 20.26
CA MET A 1 -14.53 5.56 18.85
C MET A 1 -15.86 4.87 18.56
N GLN A 2 -16.82 5.52 17.91
CA GLN A 2 -18.10 4.88 17.58
C GLN A 2 -18.19 4.83 16.05
N LEU A 3 -17.83 3.67 15.49
CA LEU A 3 -17.83 3.41 14.06
C LEU A 3 -18.72 2.20 13.83
N ASN A 4 -19.79 2.37 13.03
CA ASN A 4 -20.63 1.25 12.63
C ASN A 4 -19.97 0.58 11.43
N VAL A 5 -19.30 -0.54 11.69
CA VAL A 5 -18.71 -1.35 10.64
C VAL A 5 -19.81 -2.22 10.00
N PRO A 6 -19.90 -2.30 8.66
CA PRO A 6 -20.77 -3.25 7.98
C PRO A 6 -20.52 -4.69 8.46
N SER A 7 -21.60 -5.44 8.72
CA SER A 7 -21.52 -6.81 9.25
C SER A 7 -20.73 -7.79 8.38
N GLU A 8 -20.61 -7.49 7.09
CA GLU A 8 -19.79 -8.26 6.14
C GLU A 8 -18.28 -8.13 6.37
N LEU A 9 -17.83 -7.07 7.04
CA LEU A 9 -16.41 -6.84 7.37
C LEU A 9 -16.02 -7.35 8.76
N GLU A 10 -17.00 -7.67 9.61
CA GLU A 10 -16.75 -8.23 10.94
C GLU A 10 -15.91 -9.52 10.92
N PRO A 11 -16.16 -10.49 10.00
CA PRO A 11 -15.33 -11.69 9.92
C PRO A 11 -13.86 -11.38 9.59
N PHE A 12 -13.62 -10.36 8.77
CA PHE A 12 -12.26 -9.93 8.43
C PHE A 12 -11.56 -9.28 9.62
N ILE A 13 -12.26 -8.43 10.37
CA ILE A 13 -11.73 -7.84 11.61
C ILE A 13 -11.41 -8.94 12.63
N ASP A 14 -12.29 -9.92 12.79
CA ASP A 14 -12.09 -11.05 13.69
C ASP A 14 -10.89 -11.90 13.29
N GLN A 15 -10.72 -12.16 11.99
CA GLN A 15 -9.56 -12.87 11.47
C GLN A 15 -8.26 -12.11 11.76
N GLU A 16 -8.21 -10.81 11.45
CA GLU A 16 -7.02 -9.99 11.70
C GLU A 16 -6.71 -9.87 13.19
N PHE A 17 -7.73 -9.69 14.04
CA PHE A 17 -7.55 -9.68 15.49
C PHE A 17 -7.02 -11.01 16.02
N SER A 18 -7.49 -12.14 15.48
CA SER A 18 -7.06 -13.49 15.90
C SER A 18 -5.56 -13.76 15.68
N THR A 19 -4.88 -12.96 14.86
CA THR A 19 -3.42 -13.04 14.67
C THR A 19 -2.64 -12.63 15.92
N GLY A 20 -3.28 -11.96 16.89
CA GLY A 20 -2.63 -11.43 18.08
C GLY A 20 -1.78 -10.18 17.82
N ARG A 21 -1.79 -9.64 16.59
CA ARG A 21 -1.08 -8.39 16.23
C ARG A 21 -1.69 -7.14 16.86
N TYR A 22 -2.97 -7.20 17.21
CA TYR A 22 -3.74 -6.06 17.70
C TYR A 22 -4.26 -6.34 19.11
N SER A 23 -4.27 -5.33 19.98
CA SER A 23 -4.71 -5.43 21.38
C SER A 23 -6.23 -5.37 21.50
N THR A 24 -6.90 -4.76 20.52
CA THR A 24 -8.36 -4.63 20.44
C THR A 24 -8.86 -4.77 19.00
N ARG A 25 -10.15 -5.05 18.80
CA ARG A 25 -10.77 -5.06 17.46
C ARG A 25 -10.72 -3.68 16.82
N GLU A 26 -10.89 -2.63 17.62
CA GLU A 26 -10.84 -1.24 17.17
C GLU A 26 -9.47 -0.86 16.62
N GLU A 27 -8.38 -1.42 17.16
CA GLU A 27 -7.02 -1.19 16.66
C GLU A 27 -6.82 -1.70 15.22
N VAL A 28 -7.50 -2.77 14.82
CA VAL A 28 -7.49 -3.26 13.43
C VAL A 28 -8.00 -2.17 12.48
N VAL A 29 -9.13 -1.54 12.85
CA VAL A 29 -9.77 -0.50 12.05
C VAL A 29 -8.92 0.77 12.01
N VAL A 30 -8.35 1.17 13.15
CA VAL A 30 -7.44 2.32 13.23
C VAL A 30 -6.22 2.11 12.35
N TYR A 31 -5.63 0.92 12.41
CA TYR A 31 -4.47 0.57 11.59
C TYR A 31 -4.81 0.59 10.09
N ALA A 32 -5.94 -0.01 9.70
CA ALA A 32 -6.40 0.00 8.32
C ALA A 32 -6.63 1.42 7.78
N LEU A 33 -7.21 2.32 8.58
CA LEU A 33 -7.41 3.71 8.20
C LEU A 33 -6.09 4.48 8.09
N ALA A 34 -5.13 4.23 8.99
CA ALA A 34 -3.80 4.83 8.91
C ALA A 34 -3.05 4.36 7.65
N TRP A 35 -3.13 3.05 7.34
CA TRP A 35 -2.57 2.48 6.13
C TRP A 35 -3.21 3.11 4.88
N PHE A 36 -4.54 3.17 4.81
CA PHE A 36 -5.25 3.78 3.69
C PHE A 36 -4.88 5.25 3.47
N ARG A 37 -4.73 6.02 4.56
CA ARG A 37 -4.29 7.42 4.49
C ARG A 37 -2.89 7.52 3.87
N ASN A 38 -1.97 6.69 4.31
CA ASN A 38 -0.59 6.70 3.82
C ASN A 38 -0.53 6.23 2.36
N GLU A 39 -1.28 5.20 1.98
CA GLU A 39 -1.29 4.69 0.62
C GLU A 39 -1.84 5.71 -0.38
N ARG A 40 -2.90 6.42 0.02
CA ARG A 40 -3.43 7.53 -0.77
C ARG A 40 -2.38 8.62 -0.96
N GLN A 41 -1.62 8.95 0.09
CA GLN A 41 -0.58 9.97 0.02
C GLN A 41 0.55 9.55 -0.93
N GLN A 42 1.05 8.32 -0.79
CA GLN A 42 2.11 7.78 -1.66
C GLN A 42 1.66 7.71 -3.12
N SER A 43 0.41 7.34 -3.39
CA SER A 43 -0.14 7.33 -4.74
C SER A 43 -0.16 8.72 -5.36
N LEU A 44 -0.57 9.73 -4.60
CA LEU A 44 -0.61 11.12 -5.07
C LEU A 44 0.80 11.69 -5.29
N GLU A 45 1.74 11.36 -4.41
CA GLU A 45 3.15 11.72 -4.54
C GLU A 45 3.73 11.11 -5.81
N GLY A 46 3.57 9.80 -6.03
CA GLY A 46 4.06 9.14 -7.25
C GLY A 46 3.48 9.72 -8.55
N ILE A 47 2.20 10.11 -8.56
CA ILE A 47 1.61 10.81 -9.71
C ILE A 47 2.24 12.20 -9.89
N THR A 48 2.41 12.96 -8.81
CA THR A 48 2.97 14.31 -8.86
C THR A 48 4.43 14.30 -9.33
N ASP A 49 5.21 13.35 -8.83
CA ASP A 49 6.60 13.15 -9.22
C ASP A 49 6.69 12.77 -10.70
N GLY A 50 5.89 11.80 -11.15
CA GLY A 50 5.86 11.40 -12.56
C GLY A 50 5.45 12.53 -13.52
N LEU A 51 4.51 13.40 -13.11
CA LEU A 51 4.15 14.59 -13.89
C LEU A 51 5.30 15.62 -13.93
N SER A 52 6.00 15.80 -12.80
CA SER A 52 7.14 16.71 -12.71
C SER A 52 8.32 16.22 -13.56
N ASP A 53 8.57 14.91 -13.58
CA ASP A 53 9.60 14.30 -14.42
C ASP A 53 9.28 14.44 -15.91
N LEU A 54 8.00 14.27 -16.29
CA LEU A 54 7.55 14.52 -17.66
C LEU A 54 7.81 15.98 -18.08
N ASP A 55 7.48 16.95 -17.23
CA ASP A 55 7.70 18.37 -17.48
C ASP A 55 9.19 18.74 -17.56
N ALA A 56 10.03 18.07 -16.76
CA ALA A 56 11.49 18.24 -16.78
C ALA A 56 12.17 17.53 -17.96
N GLY A 57 11.44 16.69 -18.70
CA GLY A 57 12.00 15.85 -19.77
C GLY A 57 12.78 14.63 -19.26
N ASN A 58 12.63 14.28 -17.99
CA ASN A 58 13.18 13.07 -17.37
C ASN A 58 12.31 11.86 -17.76
N ILE A 59 12.40 11.46 -19.03
CA ILE A 59 11.61 10.35 -19.56
C ILE A 59 12.54 9.16 -19.79
N GLU A 60 12.28 8.07 -19.10
CA GLU A 60 13.00 6.81 -19.29
C GLU A 60 12.21 5.86 -20.21
N PRO A 61 12.86 5.20 -21.20
CA PRO A 61 12.21 4.18 -21.99
C PRO A 61 11.69 3.04 -21.10
N LEU A 62 10.43 2.65 -21.32
CA LEU A 62 9.80 1.57 -20.56
C LEU A 62 10.59 0.25 -20.62
N SER A 63 11.34 0.01 -21.71
CA SER A 63 12.22 -1.15 -21.84
C SER A 63 13.31 -1.20 -20.77
N ASP A 64 13.86 -0.04 -20.41
CA ASP A 64 15.03 0.09 -19.56
C ASP A 64 14.61 -0.08 -18.10
N VAL A 65 13.49 0.56 -17.72
CA VAL A 65 12.79 0.35 -16.44
C VAL A 65 12.42 -1.13 -16.22
N ILE A 66 11.86 -1.79 -17.24
CA ILE A 66 11.50 -3.22 -17.15
C ILE A 66 12.75 -4.09 -16.97
N ALA A 67 13.86 -3.77 -17.65
CA ALA A 67 15.11 -4.50 -17.53
C ALA A 67 15.71 -4.36 -16.11
N GLU A 68 15.67 -3.15 -15.55
CA GLU A 68 16.12 -2.88 -14.18
C GLU A 68 15.25 -3.62 -13.14
N LEU A 69 13.92 -3.52 -13.25
CA LEU A 69 12.99 -4.21 -12.34
C LEU A 69 13.26 -5.72 -12.33
N ARG A 70 13.44 -6.34 -13.49
CA ARG A 70 13.80 -7.77 -13.60
C ARG A 70 15.13 -8.11 -12.93
N SER A 71 16.11 -7.20 -12.95
CA SER A 71 17.39 -7.40 -12.29
C SER A 71 17.31 -7.23 -10.76
N SER A 72 16.31 -6.51 -10.27
CA SER A 72 16.11 -6.20 -8.84
C SER A 72 15.25 -7.22 -8.09
N LEU A 73 14.49 -8.05 -8.82
CA LEU A 73 13.71 -9.12 -8.23
C LEU A 73 14.63 -10.15 -7.57
N PRO A 74 14.29 -10.64 -6.35
CA PRO A 74 15.05 -11.69 -5.70
C PRO A 74 15.11 -12.91 -6.64
N LYS A 75 16.33 -13.39 -6.89
CA LYS A 75 16.52 -14.65 -7.60
C LYS A 75 16.23 -15.75 -6.59
N ASP A 76 15.34 -16.66 -6.93
CA ASP A 76 15.15 -17.89 -6.16
C ASP A 76 16.49 -18.63 -6.16
N ASP A 77 17.17 -18.65 -5.01
CA ASP A 77 18.35 -19.49 -4.80
C ASP A 77 17.88 -20.95 -4.76
N GLU A 78 18.32 -21.76 -5.75
CA GLU A 78 18.14 -23.22 -5.80
C GLU A 78 18.83 -23.95 -4.63
#